data_AF-A0A925XWQ4-F1
#
_entry.id   AF-A0A925XWQ4-F1
#
_cell.length_a   1.000
_cell.length_b   1.000
_cell.length_c   1.000
_cell.angle_alpha   90.00
_cell.angle_beta   90.00
_cell.angle_gamma   90.00
#
_symmetry.space_group_name_H-M   'P 1'
#
loop_
_entity.id
_entity.type
_entity.pdbx_description
1 polymer ?
#
loop_
_entity_poly.entity_id
_entity_poly.type
_entity_poly.pdbx_seq_one_letter_code
_entity_poly.pdbx_strand_id
1 'polypeptide(L)'
;MEAVETRHILLLRDPFNWAASFMQKSQSPGDSEIWADQWQEYADEFVGKTSYLPNALKVNYNRWFLDKKYRQSISAQLGLNFTDAGLEVVTQHAGGSSFDQAQYNQRAQQMQVMERWKHFKDDERFVNSFMKRPDIVELAQTLFDLPPELAEFAAYCRR
;
A
#
# COMPACT_ATOMS: atom_id res chain seq x y z
N MET A 1 30.72 -17.98 -14.24
CA MET A 1 30.04 -16.80 -13.64
C MET A 1 29.46 -17.28 -12.32
N GLU A 2 29.84 -16.66 -11.21
CA GLU A 2 29.12 -16.87 -9.96
C GLU A 2 27.71 -16.28 -10.11
N ALA A 3 26.69 -17.01 -9.64
CA ALA A 3 25.33 -16.53 -9.65
C ALA A 3 25.21 -15.35 -8.68
N VAL A 4 24.66 -14.23 -9.15
CA VAL A 4 24.33 -13.10 -8.28
C VAL A 4 23.15 -13.51 -7.41
N GLU A 5 23.34 -13.49 -6.10
CA GLU A 5 22.24 -13.72 -5.16
C GLU A 5 21.19 -12.63 -5.35
N THR A 6 19.99 -13.04 -5.75
CA THR A 6 18.86 -12.13 -6.00
C THR A 6 17.85 -12.28 -4.88
N ARG A 7 17.38 -11.15 -4.35
CA ARG A 7 16.34 -11.13 -3.31
C ARG A 7 15.11 -10.38 -3.79
N HIS A 8 13.96 -11.02 -3.72
CA HIS A 8 12.68 -10.39 -4.01
C HIS A 8 12.18 -9.64 -2.78
N ILE A 9 11.61 -8.45 -3.00
CA ILE A 9 10.92 -7.67 -1.97
C ILE A 9 9.53 -7.37 -2.52
N LEU A 10 8.50 -7.79 -1.80
CA LEU A 10 7.11 -7.52 -2.14
C LEU A 10 6.52 -6.56 -1.12
N LEU A 11 6.25 -5.33 -1.53
CA LEU A 11 5.62 -4.32 -0.69
C LEU A 11 4.15 -4.20 -1.03
N LEU A 12 3.28 -4.34 -0.03
CA LEU A 12 1.84 -4.25 -0.20
C LEU A 12 1.25 -3.21 0.76
N ARG A 13 0.32 -2.42 0.24
CA ARG A 13 -0.42 -1.39 0.96
C ARG A 13 -1.89 -1.76 1.04
N ASP A 14 -2.60 -1.27 2.06
CA ASP A 14 -4.06 -1.45 2.11
C ASP A 14 -4.72 -0.96 0.81
N PRO A 15 -5.74 -1.67 0.32
CA PRO A 15 -6.31 -1.40 -1.00
C PRO A 15 -7.06 -0.07 -1.02
N PHE A 16 -7.57 0.42 0.10
CA PHE A 16 -8.32 1.69 0.18
C PHE A 16 -7.43 2.88 -0.15
N ASN A 17 -6.28 3.00 0.53
CA ASN A 17 -5.34 4.08 0.27
C ASN A 17 -4.58 3.89 -1.04
N TRP A 18 -4.38 2.65 -1.49
CA TRP A 18 -3.79 2.36 -2.79
C TRP A 18 -4.73 2.77 -3.93
N ALA A 19 -5.99 2.35 -3.90
CA ALA A 19 -7.02 2.72 -4.88
C ALA A 19 -7.26 4.23 -4.91
N ALA A 20 -7.32 4.90 -3.75
CA ALA A 20 -7.42 6.36 -3.70
C ALA A 20 -6.22 7.05 -4.37
N SER A 21 -5.01 6.50 -4.18
CA SER A 21 -3.80 6.99 -4.85
C SER A 21 -3.79 6.73 -6.35
N PHE A 22 -4.40 5.62 -6.77
CA PHE A 22 -4.58 5.26 -8.17
C PHE A 22 -5.57 6.21 -8.85
N MET A 23 -6.79 6.35 -8.31
CA MET A 23 -7.82 7.25 -8.83
C MET A 23 -7.38 8.73 -8.84
N GLN A 24 -6.57 9.16 -7.87
CA GLN A 24 -6.02 10.52 -7.89
C GLN A 24 -5.05 10.75 -9.08
N LYS A 25 -4.27 9.73 -9.47
CA LYS A 25 -3.37 9.81 -10.63
C LYS A 25 -4.11 9.57 -11.95
N SER A 26 -5.07 8.66 -11.93
CA SER A 26 -5.80 8.13 -13.07
C SER A 26 -7.13 8.87 -13.19
N GLN A 27 -7.16 9.94 -13.99
CA GLN A 27 -8.35 10.75 -14.20
C GLN A 27 -9.32 10.14 -15.24
N SER A 28 -9.13 8.88 -15.66
CA SER A 28 -10.01 8.22 -16.63
C SER A 28 -11.11 7.38 -15.94
N PRO A 29 -12.36 7.41 -16.43
CA PRO A 29 -13.48 6.72 -15.78
C PRO A 29 -13.37 5.18 -15.67
N GLY A 30 -12.60 4.52 -16.53
CA GLY A 30 -12.44 3.05 -16.54
C GLY A 30 -11.42 2.51 -15.52
N ASP A 31 -10.73 3.40 -14.82
CA ASP A 31 -9.58 3.05 -13.98
C ASP A 31 -10.00 2.43 -12.63
N SER A 32 -11.26 2.64 -12.20
CA SER A 32 -11.79 2.06 -10.95
C SER A 32 -11.88 0.53 -10.96
N GLU A 33 -11.75 -0.13 -12.12
CA GLU A 33 -11.86 -1.59 -12.23
C GLU A 33 -10.51 -2.28 -12.44
N ILE A 34 -9.52 -1.60 -13.03
CA ILE A 34 -8.19 -2.18 -13.35
C ILE A 34 -7.36 -2.42 -12.09
N TRP A 35 -7.54 -1.57 -11.09
CA TRP A 35 -6.72 -1.59 -9.88
C TRP A 35 -6.95 -2.86 -9.05
N ALA A 36 -8.19 -3.36 -9.01
CA ALA A 36 -8.61 -4.43 -8.12
C ALA A 36 -7.90 -5.75 -8.39
N ASP A 37 -7.82 -6.16 -9.66
CA ASP A 37 -7.18 -7.42 -10.06
C ASP A 37 -5.68 -7.38 -9.80
N GLN A 38 -5.03 -6.27 -10.14
CA GLN A 38 -3.60 -6.08 -9.89
C GLN A 38 -3.29 -6.12 -8.39
N TRP A 39 -4.09 -5.43 -7.56
CA TRP A 39 -3.90 -5.47 -6.12
C TRP A 39 -4.08 -6.88 -5.57
N GLN A 40 -5.11 -7.61 -6.02
CA GLN A 40 -5.37 -8.97 -5.57
C GLN A 40 -4.25 -9.94 -5.94
N GLU A 41 -3.69 -9.86 -7.16
CA GLU A 41 -2.57 -10.72 -7.56
C GLU A 41 -1.38 -10.57 -6.60
N TYR A 42 -1.03 -9.33 -6.24
CA TYR A 42 0.02 -9.09 -5.25
C TYR A 42 -0.38 -9.54 -3.84
N ALA A 43 -1.65 -9.35 -3.45
CA ALA A 43 -2.14 -9.79 -2.15
C ALA A 43 -2.12 -11.32 -2.01
N ASP A 44 -2.46 -12.06 -3.06
CA ASP A 44 -2.44 -13.51 -3.10
C ASP A 44 -1.02 -14.07 -3.00
N GLU A 45 -0.04 -13.45 -3.68
CA GLU A 45 1.38 -13.75 -3.48
C GLU A 45 1.82 -13.38 -2.05
N PHE A 46 1.34 -12.26 -1.51
CA PHE A 46 1.65 -11.81 -0.16
C PHE A 46 1.14 -12.80 0.90
N VAL A 47 -0.03 -13.40 0.74
CA VAL A 47 -0.53 -14.44 1.66
C VAL A 47 -0.02 -15.86 1.34
N GLY A 48 0.68 -16.04 0.23
CA GLY A 48 1.25 -17.34 -0.17
C GLY A 48 0.26 -18.29 -0.84
N LYS A 49 -0.81 -17.76 -1.46
CA LYS A 49 -1.67 -18.52 -2.37
C LYS A 49 -0.95 -18.85 -3.69
N THR A 50 -0.01 -17.99 -4.08
CA THR A 50 0.92 -18.19 -5.19
C THR A 50 2.36 -18.20 -4.68
N SER A 51 3.29 -18.61 -5.55
CA SER A 51 4.73 -18.68 -5.25
C SER A 51 5.56 -18.18 -6.42
N TYR A 52 5.10 -17.12 -7.09
CA TYR A 52 5.81 -16.51 -8.20
C TYR A 52 7.11 -15.82 -7.76
N LEU A 53 7.18 -15.37 -6.51
CA LEU A 53 8.34 -14.71 -5.90
C LEU A 53 8.88 -15.55 -4.73
N PRO A 54 9.62 -16.64 -5.02
CA PRO A 54 10.18 -17.48 -3.97
C PRO A 54 11.11 -16.67 -3.06
N ASN A 55 11.03 -16.90 -1.75
CA ASN A 55 11.83 -16.20 -0.73
C ASN A 55 11.67 -14.67 -0.71
N ALA A 56 10.55 -14.14 -1.20
CA ALA A 56 10.29 -12.71 -1.13
C ALA A 56 10.19 -12.20 0.32
N LEU A 57 10.88 -11.11 0.61
CA LEU A 57 10.64 -10.34 1.82
C LEU A 57 9.35 -9.54 1.66
N LYS A 58 8.32 -9.94 2.41
CA LYS A 58 6.98 -9.34 2.37
C LYS A 58 6.90 -8.16 3.33
N VAL A 59 6.66 -6.96 2.80
CA VAL A 59 6.64 -5.69 3.54
C VAL A 59 5.22 -5.13 3.56
N ASN A 60 4.64 -5.04 4.76
CA ASN A 60 3.38 -4.32 4.98
C ASN A 60 3.69 -2.82 5.01
N TYR A 61 3.20 -2.07 4.02
CA TYR A 61 3.47 -0.65 3.88
C TYR A 61 2.95 0.16 5.07
N ASN A 62 1.78 -0.18 5.60
CA ASN A 62 1.15 0.57 6.69
C ASN A 62 2.04 0.51 7.94
N ARG A 63 2.54 -0.69 8.27
CA ARG A 63 3.51 -0.89 9.35
C ARG A 63 4.86 -0.27 9.04
N TRP A 64 5.33 -0.38 7.80
CA TRP A 64 6.57 0.29 7.37
C TRP A 64 6.51 1.80 7.61
N PHE A 65 5.38 2.44 7.29
CA PHE A 65 5.19 3.87 7.48
C PHE A 65 5.12 4.24 8.98
N LEU A 66 4.30 3.52 9.76
CA LEU A 66 3.96 3.91 11.14
C LEU A 66 4.90 3.36 12.23
N ASP A 67 5.51 2.20 12.01
CA ASP A 67 6.21 1.45 13.07
C ASP A 67 7.73 1.40 12.82
N LYS A 68 8.47 2.16 13.63
CA LYS A 68 9.93 2.18 13.61
C LYS A 68 10.55 0.81 13.91
N LYS A 69 9.98 0.04 14.85
CA LYS A 69 10.49 -1.30 15.18
C LYS A 69 10.29 -2.27 14.01
N TYR A 70 9.20 -2.12 13.28
CA TYR A 70 8.97 -2.87 12.04
C TYR A 70 10.01 -2.51 10.97
N ARG A 71 10.33 -1.23 10.74
CA ARG A 71 11.41 -0.86 9.81
C ARG A 71 12.79 -1.40 10.23
N GLN A 72 13.07 -1.39 11.53
CA GLN A 72 14.29 -1.99 12.09
C GLN A 72 14.36 -3.50 11.80
N SER A 73 13.26 -4.23 11.98
CA SER A 73 13.23 -5.68 11.73
C SER A 73 13.38 -6.03 10.25
N ILE A 74 12.82 -5.21 9.35
CA ILE A 74 13.02 -5.36 7.90
C ILE A 74 14.49 -5.10 7.53
N SER A 75 15.12 -4.07 8.09
CA SER A 75 16.55 -3.79 7.86
C SER A 75 17.44 -4.94 8.32
N ALA A 76 17.16 -5.49 9.51
CA ALA A 76 17.87 -6.65 10.03
C ALA A 76 17.70 -7.90 9.14
N GLN A 77 16.48 -8.15 8.64
CA GLN A 77 16.23 -9.24 7.70
C GLN A 77 17.00 -9.07 6.40
N LEU A 78 17.23 -7.83 5.94
CA LEU A 78 18.02 -7.50 4.77
C LEU A 78 19.54 -7.52 5.02
N GLY A 79 20.00 -7.74 6.26
CA GLY A 79 21.42 -7.64 6.61
C GLY A 79 21.96 -6.19 6.55
N LEU A 80 21.07 -5.20 6.63
CA LEU A 80 21.40 -3.79 6.55
C LEU A 80 21.46 -3.14 7.93
N ASN A 81 22.36 -2.18 8.10
CA ASN A 81 22.35 -1.28 9.24
C ASN A 81 21.14 -0.36 9.14
N PHE A 82 20.26 -0.41 10.15
CA PHE A 82 19.07 0.42 10.17
C PHE A 82 19.42 1.91 10.25
N THR A 83 18.75 2.71 9.43
CA THR A 83 18.69 4.17 9.56
C THR A 83 17.38 4.69 8.99
N ASP A 84 16.83 5.75 9.60
CA ASP A 84 15.67 6.49 9.10
C ASP A 84 16.10 7.79 8.39
N ALA A 85 17.37 7.92 7.99
CA ALA A 85 17.88 9.13 7.33
C ALA A 85 17.10 9.50 6.05
N GLY A 86 16.51 8.52 5.36
CA GLY A 86 15.65 8.73 4.19
C GLY A 86 14.16 8.85 4.50
N LEU A 87 13.73 8.69 5.77
CA LEU A 87 12.31 8.58 6.15
C LEU A 87 11.49 9.82 5.74
N GLU A 88 12.09 10.99 5.87
CA GLU A 88 11.44 12.28 5.59
C GLU A 88 11.62 12.75 4.15
N VAL A 89 12.36 11.99 3.32
CA VAL A 89 12.68 12.39 1.96
C VAL A 89 11.60 11.93 1.00
N VAL A 90 11.03 12.86 0.24
CA VAL A 90 10.16 12.55 -0.89
C VAL A 90 10.99 12.69 -2.17
N THR A 91 11.20 11.58 -2.88
CA THR A 91 11.97 11.61 -4.13
C THR A 91 11.29 12.46 -5.18
N GLN A 92 12.06 13.32 -5.86
CA GLN A 92 11.59 14.12 -6.99
C GLN A 92 11.62 13.35 -8.31
N HIS A 93 12.35 12.23 -8.38
CA HIS A 93 12.57 11.47 -9.63
C HIS A 93 11.31 10.77 -10.18
N ALA A 94 10.19 10.79 -9.45
CA ALA A 94 8.92 10.17 -9.87
C ALA A 94 7.72 11.12 -9.76
N GLY A 95 7.94 12.44 -9.78
CA GLY A 95 6.89 13.46 -9.63
C GLY A 95 6.37 13.66 -8.18
N GLY A 96 6.80 12.83 -7.24
CA GLY A 96 6.40 12.91 -5.84
C GLY A 96 5.09 12.16 -5.52
N SER A 97 4.40 12.58 -4.46
CA SER A 97 3.12 12.03 -4.00
C SER A 97 1.99 12.27 -5.00
N SER A 98 1.08 11.30 -5.19
CA SER A 98 -0.13 11.51 -6.00
C SER A 98 -0.94 12.74 -5.55
N PHE A 99 -0.97 12.99 -4.24
CA PHE A 99 -1.74 14.07 -3.63
C PHE A 99 -0.91 15.34 -3.45
N ASP A 100 0.33 15.19 -2.97
CA ASP A 100 1.11 16.32 -2.46
C ASP A 100 2.36 16.66 -3.30
N GLN A 101 2.58 15.92 -4.40
CA GLN A 101 3.77 16.05 -5.24
C GLN A 101 5.05 16.03 -4.36
N ALA A 102 5.92 17.04 -4.48
CA ALA A 102 7.13 17.19 -3.67
C ALA A 102 6.98 18.12 -2.46
N GLN A 103 5.76 18.58 -2.13
CA GLN A 103 5.52 19.62 -1.11
C GLN A 103 6.00 19.23 0.29
N TYR A 104 6.00 17.92 0.60
CA TYR A 104 6.43 17.37 1.89
C TYR A 104 7.84 16.80 1.87
N ASN A 105 8.69 17.18 0.91
CA ASN A 105 10.10 16.79 1.01
C ASN A 105 10.71 17.31 2.33
N GLN A 106 11.50 16.47 3.01
CA GLN A 106 11.99 16.66 4.38
C GLN A 106 10.93 16.61 5.49
N ARG A 107 9.67 16.30 5.16
CA ARG A 107 8.53 16.16 6.09
C ARG A 107 7.57 15.07 5.62
N ALA A 108 8.07 14.02 4.97
CA ALA A 108 7.25 12.98 4.35
C ALA A 108 6.30 12.30 5.35
N GLN A 109 6.67 12.20 6.62
CA GLN A 109 5.80 11.64 7.67
C GLN A 109 4.59 12.51 8.00
N GLN A 110 4.59 13.78 7.59
CA GLN A 110 3.43 14.68 7.74
C GLN A 110 2.41 14.50 6.62
N MET A 111 2.72 13.71 5.58
CA MET A 111 1.78 13.39 4.54
C MET A 111 0.67 12.49 5.10
N GLN A 112 -0.58 12.82 4.79
CA GLN A 112 -1.74 12.04 5.21
C GLN A 112 -1.95 10.80 4.34
N VAL A 113 -0.86 10.04 4.08
CA VAL A 113 -0.91 8.92 3.15
C VAL A 113 -1.93 7.89 3.62
N MET A 114 -2.01 7.63 4.93
CA MET A 114 -2.92 6.66 5.54
C MET A 114 -4.40 7.06 5.52
N GLU A 115 -4.70 8.30 5.13
CA GLU A 115 -6.06 8.85 5.11
C GLU A 115 -6.54 9.21 3.70
N ARG A 116 -5.81 8.81 2.65
CA ARG A 116 -6.15 9.14 1.25
C ARG A 116 -7.52 8.65 0.83
N TRP A 117 -7.97 7.51 1.38
CA TRP A 117 -9.31 6.97 1.15
C TRP A 117 -10.43 7.96 1.52
N LYS A 118 -10.21 8.87 2.48
CA LYS A 118 -11.23 9.84 2.92
C LYS A 118 -11.63 10.81 1.82
N HIS A 119 -10.76 11.08 0.85
CA HIS A 119 -11.07 11.94 -0.29
C HIS A 119 -12.12 11.32 -1.24
N PHE A 120 -12.29 10.00 -1.19
CA PHE A 120 -13.15 9.24 -2.09
C PHE A 120 -14.25 8.46 -1.37
N LYS A 121 -14.37 8.57 -0.04
CA LYS A 121 -15.32 7.78 0.76
C LYS A 121 -16.79 7.99 0.36
N ASP A 122 -17.10 9.13 -0.23
CA ASP A 122 -18.44 9.51 -0.73
C ASP A 122 -18.54 9.43 -2.27
N ASP A 123 -17.48 8.99 -2.97
CA ASP A 123 -17.51 8.77 -4.43
C ASP A 123 -18.09 7.38 -4.73
N GLU A 124 -19.24 7.33 -5.41
CA GLU A 124 -19.94 6.09 -5.72
C GLU A 124 -19.07 5.08 -6.49
N ARG A 125 -18.16 5.54 -7.37
CA ARG A 125 -17.30 4.63 -8.14
C ARG A 125 -16.28 3.95 -7.24
N PHE A 126 -15.71 4.70 -6.29
CA PHE A 126 -14.79 4.17 -5.29
C PHE A 126 -15.51 3.15 -4.40
N VAL A 127 -16.65 3.52 -3.81
CA VAL A 127 -17.44 2.63 -2.94
C VAL A 127 -17.87 1.36 -3.69
N ASN A 128 -18.45 1.51 -4.88
CA ASN A 128 -18.93 0.38 -5.68
C ASN A 128 -17.80 -0.57 -6.09
N SER A 129 -16.59 -0.06 -6.31
CA SER A 129 -15.44 -0.92 -6.65
C SER A 129 -15.07 -1.90 -5.53
N PHE A 130 -15.25 -1.51 -4.26
CA PHE A 130 -15.07 -2.39 -3.11
C PHE A 130 -16.28 -3.30 -2.86
N MET A 131 -17.51 -2.78 -3.01
CA MET A 131 -18.74 -3.59 -2.86
C MET A 131 -18.81 -4.76 -3.85
N LYS A 132 -18.32 -4.57 -5.08
CA LYS A 132 -18.22 -5.64 -6.07
C LYS A 132 -17.10 -6.66 -5.75
N ARG A 133 -16.21 -6.35 -4.81
CA ARG A 133 -14.98 -7.11 -4.48
C ARG A 133 -14.84 -7.38 -2.98
N PRO A 134 -15.80 -8.09 -2.36
CA PRO A 134 -15.75 -8.38 -0.92
C PRO A 134 -14.51 -9.19 -0.52
N ASP A 135 -13.96 -9.99 -1.43
CA ASP A 135 -12.71 -10.73 -1.31
C ASP A 135 -11.50 -9.82 -1.01
N ILE A 136 -11.42 -8.66 -1.67
CA ILE A 136 -10.37 -7.66 -1.42
C ILE A 136 -10.54 -7.03 -0.05
N VAL A 137 -11.79 -6.72 0.34
CA VAL A 137 -12.12 -6.14 1.64
C VAL A 137 -11.73 -7.08 2.78
N GLU A 138 -12.06 -8.37 2.66
CA GLU A 138 -11.71 -9.40 3.64
C GLU A 138 -10.20 -9.61 3.77
N LEU A 139 -9.48 -9.66 2.64
CA LEU A 139 -8.02 -9.71 2.65
C LEU A 139 -7.42 -8.48 3.31
N ALA A 140 -7.97 -7.29 3.05
CA ALA A 140 -7.50 -6.06 3.68
C ALA A 140 -7.64 -6.10 5.21
N GLN A 141 -8.80 -6.54 5.71
CA GLN A 141 -9.06 -6.69 7.14
C GLN A 141 -8.15 -7.73 7.81
N THR A 142 -7.69 -8.73 7.05
CA THR A 142 -6.77 -9.77 7.56
C THR A 142 -5.31 -9.32 7.53
N LEU A 143 -4.90 -8.61 6.47
CA LEU A 143 -3.51 -8.25 6.21
C LEU A 143 -3.04 -7.00 6.93
N PHE A 144 -3.96 -6.10 7.28
CA PHE A 144 -3.63 -4.76 7.77
C PHE A 144 -4.35 -4.44 9.08
N ASP A 145 -3.61 -3.80 9.99
CA ASP A 145 -4.17 -3.16 11.18
C ASP A 145 -4.90 -1.86 10.77
N LEU A 146 -6.12 -2.00 10.25
CA LEU A 146 -6.91 -0.86 9.78
C LEU A 146 -7.34 0.02 10.98
N PRO A 147 -7.13 1.35 10.90
CA PRO A 147 -7.65 2.28 11.91
C PRO A 147 -9.18 2.16 12.05
N PRO A 148 -9.77 2.45 13.21
CA PRO A 148 -11.20 2.24 13.47
C PRO A 148 -12.13 2.80 12.39
N GLU A 149 -11.92 4.06 11.97
CA GLU A 149 -12.74 4.71 10.93
C GLU A 149 -12.65 3.98 9.57
N LEU A 150 -11.46 3.51 9.19
CA LEU A 150 -11.26 2.75 7.96
C LEU A 150 -11.82 1.33 8.08
N ALA A 151 -11.74 0.72 9.26
CA ALA A 151 -12.36 -0.59 9.52
C ALA A 151 -13.89 -0.52 9.43
N GLU A 152 -14.50 0.56 9.91
CA GLU A 152 -15.93 0.84 9.75
C GLU A 152 -16.31 1.04 8.28
N PHE A 153 -15.54 1.83 7.54
CA PHE A 153 -15.73 2.00 6.09
C PHE A 153 -15.59 0.67 5.32
N ALA A 154 -14.58 -0.14 5.66
CA ALA A 154 -14.40 -1.47 5.08
C ALA A 154 -15.61 -2.37 5.37
N ALA A 155 -16.13 -2.35 6.60
CA ALA A 155 -17.32 -3.12 6.97
C ALA A 155 -18.58 -2.64 6.24
N TYR A 156 -18.70 -1.34 5.95
CA TYR A 156 -19.76 -0.79 5.11
C TYR A 156 -19.67 -1.30 3.66
N CYS A 157 -18.47 -1.30 3.08
CA CYS A 157 -18.24 -1.77 1.71
C CYS A 157 -18.48 -3.28 1.53
N ARG A 158 -18.64 -4.06 2.60
CA ARG A 158 -18.92 -5.51 2.55
C ARG A 158 -20.41 -5.86 2.64
N ARG A 159 -21.29 -4.87 2.74
CA ARG A 159 -22.74 -5.07 2.82
C ARG A 159 -23.34 -5.15 1.42
#